data_AF-A0A2V8LQJ7-F1
#
_entry.id   AF-A0A2V8LQJ7-F1
#
_cell.length_a   1.000
_cell.length_b   1.000
_cell.length_c   1.000
_cell.angle_alpha   90.00
_cell.angle_beta   90.00
_cell.angle_gamma   90.00
#
_symmetry.space_group_name_H-M   'P 1'
#
loop_
_entity.id
_entity.type
_entity.pdbx_description
1 polymer ?
#
loop_
_entity_poly.entity_id
_entity_poly.type
_entity_poly.pdbx_seq_one_letter_code
_entity_poly.pdbx_strand_id
1 'polypeptide(L)'
;MPFVNTCAQYHHKSESEIAALTPAQRVDEYANEQAFHKYDVLDQQRALISKYILRDGLRALPRMVEIIDEYDPTRESGRIDHRGERFDAMWMLLSDLDRAAVRLRASPEGLKAMDALARAIDRMRAAGYGKKDQHEWAEHGRFDSAVTALDDTKGIDDTDEAIRDTLWVKYKLKMSDKDLLAFSNFLIARDPGYPAWSETYDIKDYSRVNAAGNPAQVYIMKESDRFYEAYLQFKKQRL
;
A
#
# COMPACT_ATOMS: atom_id res chain seq x y z
N MET A 1 -14.42 30.66 18.18
CA MET A 1 -15.21 29.97 17.14
C MET A 1 -15.60 28.61 17.69
N PRO A 2 -16.86 28.16 17.60
CA PRO A 2 -17.23 26.85 18.10
C PRO A 2 -16.64 25.77 17.18
N PHE A 3 -16.05 24.74 17.77
CA PHE A 3 -15.65 23.52 17.08
C PHE A 3 -16.90 22.88 16.49
N VAL A 4 -17.07 22.97 15.17
CA VAL A 4 -18.08 22.21 14.45
C VAL A 4 -17.61 20.75 14.48
N ASN A 5 -18.43 19.88 15.04
CA ASN A 5 -18.16 18.45 15.12
C ASN A 5 -18.23 17.86 13.70
N THR A 6 -17.09 17.78 13.02
CA THR A 6 -16.97 17.44 11.58
C THR A 6 -17.36 16.00 11.25
N CYS A 7 -17.43 15.09 12.24
CA CYS A 7 -17.97 13.74 12.05
C CYS A 7 -19.47 13.72 11.66
N ALA A 8 -20.24 14.77 11.96
CA ALA A 8 -21.69 14.75 11.75
C ALA A 8 -22.15 15.00 10.30
N GLN A 9 -21.25 15.23 9.34
CA GLN A 9 -21.61 15.61 7.96
C GLN A 9 -21.16 14.63 6.87
N TYR A 10 -20.29 13.67 7.16
CA TYR A 10 -19.86 12.69 6.16
C TYR A 10 -20.77 11.45 6.21
N HIS A 11 -21.46 11.18 5.09
CA HIS A 11 -22.40 10.06 4.97
C HIS A 11 -21.82 8.98 4.07
N HIS A 12 -21.83 7.73 4.54
CA HIS A 12 -21.37 6.58 3.77
C HIS A 12 -22.24 6.39 2.53
N LYS A 13 -21.59 6.35 1.37
CA LYS A 13 -22.23 5.94 0.12
C LYS A 13 -22.52 4.44 0.16
N SER A 14 -23.66 4.04 -0.41
CA SER A 14 -23.94 2.64 -0.68
C SER A 14 -22.97 2.05 -1.70
N GLU A 15 -22.84 0.72 -1.76
CA GLU A 15 -22.03 0.05 -2.78
C GLU A 15 -22.44 0.45 -4.21
N SER A 16 -23.75 0.65 -4.45
CA SER A 16 -24.26 1.08 -5.75
C SER A 16 -23.81 2.50 -6.14
N GLU A 17 -23.76 3.41 -5.17
CA GLU A 17 -23.27 4.77 -5.38
C GLU A 17 -21.76 4.77 -5.64
N ILE A 18 -20.98 4.02 -4.86
CA ILE A 18 -19.53 3.87 -5.05
C ILE A 18 -19.23 3.25 -6.42
N ALA A 19 -20.01 2.25 -6.84
CA ALA A 19 -19.86 1.62 -8.14
C ALA A 19 -20.09 2.60 -9.30
N ALA A 20 -20.96 3.61 -9.13
CA ALA A 20 -21.25 4.62 -10.14
C ALA A 20 -20.20 5.75 -10.23
N LEU A 21 -19.32 5.90 -9.22
CA LEU A 21 -18.27 6.92 -9.22
C LEU A 21 -17.22 6.67 -10.31
N THR A 22 -16.60 7.76 -10.78
CA THR A 22 -15.38 7.66 -11.59
C THR A 22 -14.18 7.23 -10.72
N PRO A 23 -13.08 6.71 -11.31
CA PRO A 23 -11.88 6.36 -10.54
C PRO A 23 -11.36 7.49 -9.64
N ALA A 24 -11.32 8.73 -10.16
CA ALA A 24 -10.91 9.89 -9.37
C ALA A 24 -11.84 10.15 -8.18
N GLN A 25 -13.16 10.06 -8.40
CA GLN A 25 -14.14 10.25 -7.32
C GLN A 25 -14.05 9.15 -6.25
N ARG A 26 -13.71 7.91 -6.61
CA ARG A 26 -13.48 6.85 -5.62
C ARG A 26 -12.24 7.12 -4.77
N VAL A 27 -11.19 7.65 -5.35
CA VAL A 27 -9.99 8.10 -4.62
C VAL A 27 -10.35 9.23 -3.64
N ASP A 28 -11.12 10.23 -4.07
CA ASP A 28 -11.59 11.31 -3.19
C ASP A 28 -12.49 10.78 -2.07
N GLU A 29 -13.38 9.83 -2.37
CA GLU A 29 -14.23 9.17 -1.37
C GLU A 29 -13.38 8.43 -0.34
N TYR A 30 -12.38 7.65 -0.77
CA TYR A 30 -11.47 6.97 0.16
C TYR A 30 -10.66 7.95 1.02
N ALA A 31 -10.19 9.05 0.44
CA ALA A 31 -9.44 10.07 1.16
C ALA A 31 -10.30 10.78 2.21
N ASN A 32 -11.56 11.05 1.90
CA ASN A 32 -12.53 11.61 2.84
C ASN A 32 -12.86 10.62 3.95
N GLU A 33 -13.15 9.38 3.59
CA GLU A 33 -13.41 8.28 4.54
C GLU A 33 -12.27 8.15 5.55
N GLN A 34 -11.01 8.16 5.10
CA GLN A 34 -9.87 8.19 6.02
C GLN A 34 -9.79 9.48 6.85
N ALA A 35 -10.06 10.64 6.25
CA ALA A 35 -10.06 11.91 6.99
C ALA A 35 -11.05 11.96 8.16
N PHE A 36 -12.23 11.35 8.00
CA PHE A 36 -13.30 11.37 9.00
C PHE A 36 -13.32 10.15 9.93
N HIS A 37 -12.87 8.98 9.45
CA HIS A 37 -13.07 7.70 10.15
C HIS A 37 -11.79 6.88 10.36
N LYS A 38 -10.58 7.42 10.17
CA LYS A 38 -9.30 6.68 10.37
C LYS A 38 -9.20 5.90 11.69
N TYR A 39 -9.84 6.36 12.76
CA TYR A 39 -9.81 5.73 14.08
C TYR A 39 -11.04 4.86 14.39
N ASP A 40 -11.99 4.73 13.46
CA ASP A 40 -13.11 3.82 13.60
C ASP A 40 -12.72 2.42 13.09
N VAL A 41 -12.34 1.57 14.03
CA VAL A 41 -11.88 0.20 13.76
C VAL A 41 -13.01 -0.75 13.33
N LEU A 42 -14.27 -0.34 13.45
CA LEU A 42 -15.42 -1.14 13.02
C LEU A 42 -15.91 -0.76 11.62
N ASP A 43 -15.33 0.30 11.03
CA ASP A 43 -15.76 0.78 9.73
C ASP A 43 -15.29 -0.12 8.57
N GLN A 44 -16.25 -0.67 7.85
CA GLN A 44 -16.00 -1.50 6.67
C GLN A 44 -16.04 -0.70 5.36
N GLN A 45 -16.42 0.58 5.41
CA GLN A 45 -16.59 1.44 4.24
C GLN A 45 -15.27 1.62 3.49
N ARG A 46 -14.15 1.81 4.21
CA ARG A 46 -12.80 1.81 3.63
C ARG A 46 -12.54 0.60 2.74
N ALA A 47 -12.85 -0.61 3.22
CA ALA A 47 -12.61 -1.85 2.48
C ALA A 47 -13.50 -1.94 1.22
N LEU A 48 -14.74 -1.50 1.34
CA LEU A 48 -15.68 -1.42 0.21
C LEU A 48 -15.18 -0.48 -0.88
N ILE A 49 -14.72 0.73 -0.53
CA ILE A 49 -14.19 1.69 -1.50
C ILE A 49 -12.90 1.15 -2.14
N SER A 50 -11.98 0.62 -1.33
CA SER A 50 -10.70 0.07 -1.80
C SER A 50 -10.89 -1.05 -2.83
N LYS A 51 -11.87 -1.95 -2.63
CA LYS A 51 -12.24 -2.99 -3.62
C LYS A 51 -12.47 -2.42 -5.03
N TYR A 52 -13.11 -1.26 -5.17
CA TYR A 52 -13.33 -0.65 -6.47
C TYR A 52 -12.09 0.08 -7.00
N ILE A 53 -11.32 0.74 -6.13
CA ILE A 53 -10.05 1.38 -6.52
C ILE A 53 -9.05 0.35 -7.04
N LEU A 54 -8.93 -0.81 -6.39
CA LEU A 54 -8.08 -1.90 -6.85
C LEU A 54 -8.47 -2.40 -8.25
N ARG A 55 -9.78 -2.40 -8.57
CA ARG A 55 -10.28 -2.72 -9.92
C ARG A 55 -10.00 -1.62 -10.94
N ASP A 56 -9.93 -0.36 -10.51
CA ASP A 56 -9.55 0.75 -11.38
C ASP A 56 -8.07 0.69 -11.76
N GLY A 57 -7.24 0.15 -10.87
CA GLY A 57 -5.80 -0.06 -11.06
C GLY A 57 -5.08 1.26 -11.30
N LEU A 58 -4.24 1.31 -12.34
CA LEU A 58 -3.46 2.51 -12.69
C LEU A 58 -4.31 3.76 -12.96
N ARG A 59 -5.61 3.61 -13.28
CA ARG A 59 -6.52 4.74 -13.54
C ARG A 59 -6.84 5.57 -12.29
N ALA A 60 -6.60 5.04 -11.10
CA ALA A 60 -6.75 5.78 -9.84
C ALA A 60 -5.57 6.73 -9.56
N LEU A 61 -4.38 6.41 -10.07
CA LEU A 61 -3.13 7.09 -9.73
C LEU A 61 -3.10 8.60 -10.01
N PRO A 62 -3.68 9.15 -11.11
CA PRO A 62 -3.64 10.58 -11.36
C PRO A 62 -4.21 11.40 -10.21
N ARG A 63 -5.37 11.02 -9.66
CA ARG A 63 -5.98 11.74 -8.54
C ARG A 63 -5.19 11.54 -7.25
N MET A 64 -4.60 10.36 -7.05
CA MET A 64 -3.75 10.10 -5.88
C MET A 64 -2.50 11.00 -5.88
N VAL A 65 -1.87 11.19 -7.04
CA VAL A 65 -0.73 12.10 -7.21
C VAL A 65 -1.10 13.53 -6.81
N GLU A 66 -2.25 14.02 -7.28
CA GLU A 66 -2.74 15.36 -6.93
C GLU A 66 -2.88 15.52 -5.42
N ILE A 67 -3.52 14.56 -4.73
CA ILE A 67 -3.71 14.61 -3.26
C ILE A 67 -2.37 14.55 -2.52
N ILE A 68 -1.41 13.76 -3.00
CA ILE A 68 -0.06 13.71 -2.41
C ILE A 68 0.64 15.06 -2.56
N ASP A 69 0.54 15.70 -3.73
CA ASP A 69 1.17 16.99 -4.00
C ASP A 69 0.45 18.16 -3.29
N GLU A 70 -0.84 18.02 -2.93
CA GLU A 70 -1.59 18.97 -2.09
C GLU A 70 -1.07 19.05 -0.63
N TYR A 71 -0.39 18.00 -0.14
CA TYR A 71 0.17 17.95 1.21
C TYR A 71 1.57 18.58 1.27
N ASP A 72 1.65 19.72 1.98
CA ASP A 72 2.89 20.45 2.24
C ASP A 72 3.02 20.78 3.74
N PRO A 73 3.68 19.90 4.53
CA PRO A 73 3.85 20.13 5.96
C PRO A 73 4.77 21.32 6.26
N THR A 74 5.45 21.92 5.28
CA THR A 74 6.27 23.13 5.54
C THR A 74 5.41 24.39 5.69
N ARG A 75 4.11 24.32 5.38
CA ARG A 75 3.17 25.44 5.42
C ARG A 75 1.95 25.08 6.26
N GLU A 76 1.41 26.06 6.99
CA GLU A 76 0.17 25.88 7.76
C GLU A 76 -0.99 25.44 6.86
N SER A 77 -1.12 26.02 5.66
CA SER A 77 -2.15 25.64 4.68
C SER A 77 -2.05 24.20 4.19
N GLY A 78 -0.90 23.55 4.33
CA GLY A 78 -0.72 22.14 4.01
C GLY A 78 -1.04 21.20 5.18
N ARG A 79 -1.34 21.74 6.37
CA ARG A 79 -1.69 20.99 7.59
C ARG A 79 -3.17 21.11 7.99
N ILE A 80 -3.91 22.03 7.39
CA ILE A 80 -5.35 22.23 7.64
C ILE A 80 -6.23 21.33 6.76
N ASP A 81 -7.55 21.36 6.98
CA ASP A 81 -8.58 20.71 6.15
C ASP A 81 -8.34 19.21 5.88
N HIS A 82 -7.84 18.49 6.89
CA HIS A 82 -7.55 17.06 6.83
C HIS A 82 -6.54 16.65 5.73
N ARG A 83 -5.73 17.57 5.20
CA ARG A 83 -4.74 17.26 4.13
C ARG A 83 -3.73 16.19 4.56
N GLY A 84 -3.38 16.16 5.84
CA GLY A 84 -2.50 15.15 6.39
C GLY A 84 -3.12 13.74 6.34
N GLU A 85 -4.37 13.61 6.74
CA GLU A 85 -5.12 12.35 6.73
C GLU A 85 -5.40 11.89 5.30
N ARG A 86 -5.70 12.82 4.40
CA ARG A 86 -5.84 12.54 2.97
C ARG A 86 -4.52 12.07 2.36
N PHE A 87 -3.39 12.66 2.74
CA PHE A 87 -2.06 12.15 2.37
C PHE A 87 -1.83 10.75 2.93
N ASP A 88 -2.21 10.49 4.18
CA ASP A 88 -2.07 9.17 4.79
C ASP A 88 -2.81 8.10 3.98
N ALA A 89 -4.03 8.42 3.58
CA ALA A 89 -4.86 7.57 2.74
C ALA A 89 -4.16 7.22 1.41
N MET A 90 -3.39 8.13 0.83
CA MET A 90 -2.75 7.93 -0.47
C MET A 90 -1.56 6.97 -0.40
N TRP A 91 -0.66 7.08 0.59
CA TRP A 91 0.44 6.12 0.69
C TRP A 91 -0.09 4.71 1.01
N MET A 92 -1.16 4.61 1.80
CA MET A 92 -1.84 3.33 2.08
C MET A 92 -2.41 2.71 0.80
N LEU A 93 -3.12 3.51 -0.02
CA LEU A 93 -3.66 3.03 -1.30
C LEU A 93 -2.58 2.67 -2.31
N LEU A 94 -1.44 3.38 -2.33
CA LEU A 94 -0.31 3.02 -3.20
C LEU A 94 0.23 1.64 -2.82
N SER A 95 0.46 1.38 -1.54
CA SER A 95 0.86 0.06 -1.06
C SER A 95 -0.18 -1.01 -1.39
N ASP A 96 -1.47 -0.71 -1.21
CA ASP A 96 -2.56 -1.63 -1.56
C ASP A 96 -2.58 -1.97 -3.07
N LEU A 97 -2.43 -0.96 -3.93
CA LEU A 97 -2.36 -1.17 -5.38
C LEU A 97 -1.12 -1.98 -5.78
N ASP A 98 0.05 -1.65 -5.23
CA ASP A 98 1.31 -2.36 -5.52
C ASP A 98 1.20 -3.85 -5.15
N ARG A 99 0.70 -4.14 -3.94
CA ARG A 99 0.63 -5.49 -3.42
C ARG A 99 -0.53 -6.33 -3.92
N ALA A 100 -1.64 -5.73 -4.36
CA ALA A 100 -2.87 -6.48 -4.65
C ALA A 100 -3.33 -6.40 -6.12
N ALA A 101 -2.88 -5.39 -6.88
CA ALA A 101 -3.38 -5.16 -8.23
C ALA A 101 -2.27 -5.18 -9.28
N VAL A 102 -1.25 -4.35 -9.11
CA VAL A 102 -0.22 -4.13 -10.14
C VAL A 102 1.04 -3.54 -9.53
N ARG A 103 2.22 -4.05 -9.91
CA ARG A 103 3.48 -3.47 -9.46
C ARG A 103 3.67 -2.06 -10.03
N LEU A 104 3.66 -1.05 -9.17
CA LEU A 104 3.72 0.36 -9.56
C LEU A 104 5.02 0.68 -10.29
N ARG A 105 6.15 0.13 -9.82
CA ARG A 105 7.47 0.30 -10.45
C ARG A 105 7.56 -0.24 -11.89
N ALA A 106 6.55 -0.99 -12.34
CA ALA A 106 6.49 -1.54 -13.69
C ALA A 106 5.82 -0.61 -14.72
N SER A 107 5.24 0.51 -14.29
CA SER A 107 4.46 1.40 -15.16
C SER A 107 4.92 2.87 -15.06
N PRO A 108 4.85 3.65 -16.17
CA PRO A 108 5.14 5.08 -16.12
C PRO A 108 4.24 5.85 -15.14
N GLU A 109 2.97 5.47 -15.03
CA GLU A 109 2.01 6.08 -14.09
C GLU A 109 2.36 5.76 -12.64
N GLY A 110 2.75 4.52 -12.35
CA GLY A 110 3.20 4.11 -11.02
C GLY A 110 4.50 4.81 -10.62
N LEU A 111 5.46 4.95 -11.53
CA LEU A 111 6.69 5.72 -11.28
C LEU A 111 6.38 7.18 -10.93
N LYS A 112 5.44 7.83 -11.62
CA LYS A 112 5.00 9.20 -11.26
C LYS A 112 4.40 9.27 -9.86
N ALA A 113 3.64 8.26 -9.44
CA ALA A 113 3.08 8.20 -8.10
C ALA A 113 4.14 8.01 -7.02
N MET A 114 5.13 7.15 -7.28
CA MET A 114 6.29 6.96 -6.40
C MET A 114 7.12 8.25 -6.29
N ASP A 115 7.32 8.98 -7.39
CA ASP A 115 8.02 10.25 -7.39
C ASP A 115 7.26 11.33 -6.60
N ALA A 116 5.92 11.36 -6.69
CA ALA A 116 5.10 12.25 -5.88
C ALA A 116 5.25 11.96 -4.39
N LEU A 117 5.19 10.69 -3.99
CA LEU A 117 5.41 10.27 -2.61
C LEU A 117 6.82 10.64 -2.13
N ALA A 118 7.85 10.44 -2.96
CA ALA A 118 9.23 10.84 -2.65
C ALA A 118 9.35 12.34 -2.41
N ARG A 119 8.75 13.18 -3.26
CA ARG A 119 8.72 14.64 -3.06
C ARG A 119 8.00 15.02 -1.76
N ALA A 120 6.89 14.36 -1.42
CA ALA A 120 6.19 14.61 -0.16
C ALA A 120 7.05 14.22 1.06
N ILE A 121 7.79 13.12 0.99
CA ILE A 121 8.75 12.71 2.03
C ILE A 121 9.87 13.75 2.19
N ASP A 122 10.37 14.31 1.10
CA ASP A 122 11.37 15.39 1.17
C ASP A 122 10.80 16.65 1.83
N ARG A 123 9.55 17.02 1.53
CA ARG A 123 8.85 18.12 2.23
C ARG A 123 8.66 17.82 3.72
N MET A 124 8.29 16.59 4.09
CA MET A 124 8.19 16.16 5.50
C MET A 124 9.54 16.29 6.22
N ARG A 125 10.63 15.82 5.59
CA ARG A 125 11.99 15.95 6.15
C ARG A 125 12.38 17.42 6.33
N ALA A 126 12.07 18.27 5.35
CA ALA A 126 12.30 19.71 5.44
C ALA A 126 11.48 20.39 6.55
N ALA A 127 10.27 19.89 6.82
CA ALA A 127 9.43 20.32 7.93
C ALA A 127 9.90 19.79 9.30
N GLY A 128 10.94 18.97 9.35
CA GLY A 128 11.55 18.43 10.57
C GLY A 128 11.09 17.02 10.95
N TYR A 129 10.20 16.41 10.17
CA TYR A 129 9.69 15.06 10.45
C TYR A 129 10.86 14.06 10.45
N GLY A 130 10.80 13.08 11.36
CA GLY A 130 11.86 12.07 11.55
C GLY A 130 12.93 12.43 12.59
N LYS A 131 12.92 13.65 13.15
CA LYS A 131 13.76 14.02 14.30
C LYS A 131 13.03 13.73 15.62
N LYS A 132 13.39 12.65 16.31
CA LYS A 132 12.69 12.08 17.49
C LYS A 132 12.44 13.06 18.66
N ASP A 133 13.10 14.21 18.65
CA ASP A 133 13.09 15.24 19.69
C ASP A 133 12.22 16.48 19.35
N GLN A 134 11.67 16.58 18.13
CA GLN A 134 11.08 17.84 17.63
C GLN A 134 9.60 17.77 17.24
N HIS A 135 9.02 16.58 17.10
CA HIS A 135 7.68 16.42 16.50
C HIS A 135 6.76 15.47 17.28
N GLU A 136 5.45 15.62 17.06
CA GLU A 136 4.45 14.78 17.69
C GLU A 136 4.57 13.32 17.20
N TRP A 137 4.18 12.36 18.05
CA TRP A 137 4.23 10.93 17.72
C TRP A 137 3.49 10.58 16.42
N ALA A 138 2.40 11.28 16.11
CA ALA A 138 1.63 11.11 14.88
C ALA A 138 2.39 11.55 13.61
N GLU A 139 3.17 12.64 13.69
CA GLU A 139 3.99 13.13 12.57
C GLU A 139 5.16 12.18 12.29
N HIS A 140 5.75 11.61 13.34
CA HIS A 140 6.75 10.55 13.22
C HIS A 140 6.18 9.29 12.55
N GLY A 141 5.03 8.80 13.03
CA GLY A 141 4.38 7.63 12.45
C GLY A 141 4.04 7.81 10.97
N ARG A 142 3.56 8.99 10.56
CA ARG A 142 3.27 9.32 9.15
C ARG A 142 4.54 9.28 8.30
N PHE A 143 5.62 9.90 8.75
CA PHE A 143 6.88 9.93 8.02
C PHE A 143 7.46 8.54 7.84
N ASP A 144 7.57 7.76 8.92
CA ASP A 144 8.13 6.41 8.87
C ASP A 144 7.29 5.50 7.98
N SER A 145 5.95 5.56 8.09
CA SER A 145 5.04 4.75 7.25
C SER A 145 5.16 5.11 5.76
N ALA A 146 5.25 6.40 5.42
CA ALA A 146 5.41 6.83 4.04
C ALA A 146 6.76 6.39 3.45
N VAL A 147 7.84 6.43 4.24
CA VAL A 147 9.16 5.94 3.83
C VAL A 147 9.11 4.43 3.58
N THR A 148 8.57 3.65 4.52
CA THR A 148 8.40 2.21 4.36
C THR A 148 7.57 1.87 3.12
N ALA A 149 6.43 2.53 2.93
CA ALA A 149 5.59 2.34 1.75
C ALA A 149 6.34 2.58 0.43
N LEU A 150 7.16 3.64 0.37
CA LEU A 150 7.97 3.94 -0.82
C LEU A 150 9.07 2.89 -1.05
N ASP A 151 9.74 2.44 0.01
CA ASP A 151 10.81 1.46 -0.07
C ASP A 151 10.29 0.08 -0.50
N ASP A 152 9.15 -0.37 0.04
CA ASP A 152 8.49 -1.62 -0.33
C ASP A 152 8.05 -1.58 -1.81
N THR A 153 7.46 -0.47 -2.24
CA THR A 153 7.04 -0.26 -3.65
C THR A 153 8.23 -0.29 -4.61
N LYS A 154 9.40 0.19 -4.19
CA LYS A 154 10.65 0.11 -4.96
C LYS A 154 11.26 -1.29 -4.95
N GLY A 155 10.99 -2.08 -3.92
CA GLY A 155 11.74 -3.27 -3.53
C GLY A 155 10.90 -4.53 -3.47
N ILE A 156 10.91 -5.17 -2.30
CA ILE A 156 10.16 -6.38 -1.98
C ILE A 156 9.02 -5.91 -1.09
N ASP A 157 7.79 -6.27 -1.43
CA ASP A 157 6.61 -5.98 -0.60
C ASP A 157 6.05 -7.25 0.07
N ASP A 158 4.96 -7.08 0.82
CA ASP A 158 4.26 -8.19 1.49
C ASP A 158 3.83 -9.32 0.53
N THR A 159 3.52 -8.99 -0.73
CA THR A 159 3.09 -9.98 -1.72
C THR A 159 4.26 -10.81 -2.22
N ASP A 160 5.41 -10.18 -2.47
CA ASP A 160 6.66 -10.88 -2.76
C ASP A 160 7.06 -11.79 -1.60
N GLU A 161 6.93 -11.31 -0.36
CA GLU A 161 7.18 -12.09 0.84
C GLU A 161 6.24 -13.30 0.95
N ALA A 162 4.94 -13.12 0.71
CA ALA A 162 3.97 -14.21 0.68
C ALA A 162 4.27 -15.23 -0.44
N ILE A 163 4.82 -14.80 -1.59
CA ILE A 163 5.29 -15.71 -2.65
C ILE A 163 6.48 -16.52 -2.12
N ARG A 164 7.46 -15.89 -1.49
CA ARG A 164 8.63 -16.57 -0.90
C ARG A 164 8.20 -17.61 0.14
N ASP A 165 7.30 -17.22 1.04
CA ASP A 165 6.75 -18.09 2.07
C ASP A 165 6.01 -19.27 1.46
N THR A 166 5.21 -19.04 0.42
CA THR A 166 4.52 -20.10 -0.32
C THR A 166 5.51 -21.10 -0.93
N LEU A 167 6.54 -20.59 -1.63
CA LEU A 167 7.56 -21.41 -2.27
C LEU A 167 8.35 -22.25 -1.25
N TRP A 168 8.63 -21.66 -0.08
CA TRP A 168 9.28 -22.36 1.01
C TRP A 168 8.37 -23.42 1.65
N VAL A 169 7.15 -23.07 2.04
CA VAL A 169 6.25 -23.96 2.78
C VAL A 169 5.79 -25.13 1.91
N LYS A 170 5.27 -24.86 0.72
CA LYS A 170 4.68 -25.87 -0.17
C LYS A 170 5.72 -26.64 -0.97
N TYR A 171 6.80 -26.00 -1.41
CA TYR A 171 7.77 -26.59 -2.35
C TYR A 171 9.19 -26.74 -1.80
N LYS A 172 9.43 -26.36 -0.54
CA LYS A 172 10.73 -26.45 0.14
C LYS A 172 11.84 -25.64 -0.55
N LEU A 173 11.46 -24.62 -1.32
CA LEU A 173 12.38 -23.73 -2.02
C LEU A 173 12.72 -22.54 -1.13
N LYS A 174 14.01 -22.35 -0.83
CA LYS A 174 14.49 -21.19 -0.07
C LYS A 174 14.99 -20.11 -1.02
N MET A 175 14.65 -18.86 -0.74
CA MET A 175 15.09 -17.70 -1.51
C MET A 175 15.68 -16.65 -0.58
N SER A 176 16.85 -16.14 -0.95
CA SER A 176 17.39 -14.92 -0.35
C SER A 176 16.61 -13.69 -0.81
N ASP A 177 16.74 -12.54 -0.13
CA ASP A 177 16.13 -11.28 -0.60
C ASP A 177 16.62 -10.92 -2.02
N LYS A 178 17.91 -11.14 -2.31
CA LYS A 178 18.47 -10.93 -3.65
C LYS A 178 17.78 -11.80 -4.70
N ASP A 179 17.52 -13.08 -4.39
CA ASP A 179 16.81 -13.97 -5.30
C ASP A 179 15.33 -13.62 -5.42
N LEU A 180 14.70 -13.18 -4.32
CA LEU A 180 13.31 -12.74 -4.30
C LEU A 180 13.11 -11.49 -5.16
N LEU A 181 13.96 -10.48 -5.00
CA LEU A 181 13.92 -9.29 -5.83
C LEU A 181 14.13 -9.63 -7.31
N ALA A 182 15.09 -10.51 -7.63
CA ALA A 182 15.31 -10.95 -9.01
C ALA A 182 14.11 -11.72 -9.59
N PHE A 183 13.44 -12.54 -8.77
CA PHE A 183 12.25 -13.26 -9.18
C PHE A 183 11.04 -12.34 -9.35
N SER A 184 10.82 -11.40 -8.43
CA SER A 184 9.80 -10.36 -8.55
C SER A 184 9.98 -9.55 -9.83
N ASN A 185 11.21 -9.12 -10.15
CA ASN A 185 11.51 -8.45 -11.42
C ASN A 185 11.24 -9.33 -12.66
N PHE A 186 11.48 -10.64 -12.56
CA PHE A 186 11.10 -11.59 -13.61
C PHE A 186 9.57 -11.68 -13.77
N LEU A 187 8.82 -11.73 -12.67
CA LEU A 187 7.35 -11.72 -12.70
C LEU A 187 6.83 -10.43 -13.31
N ILE A 188 7.37 -9.27 -12.91
CA ILE A 188 7.03 -7.96 -13.48
C ILE A 188 7.25 -7.93 -15.00
N ALA A 189 8.39 -8.42 -15.47
CA ALA A 189 8.70 -8.45 -16.90
C ALA A 189 7.74 -9.33 -17.70
N ARG A 190 7.13 -10.33 -17.06
CA ARG A 190 6.14 -11.23 -17.68
C ARG A 190 4.72 -10.68 -17.59
N ASP A 191 4.32 -10.21 -16.42
CA ASP A 191 3.00 -9.66 -16.12
C ASP A 191 3.09 -8.74 -14.89
N PRO A 192 3.01 -7.41 -15.04
CA PRO A 192 3.05 -6.50 -13.90
C PRO A 192 1.82 -6.64 -12.98
N GLY A 193 0.74 -7.30 -13.45
CA GLY A 193 -0.45 -7.62 -12.68
C GLY A 193 -0.37 -8.94 -11.89
N TYR A 194 0.81 -9.56 -11.78
CA TYR A 194 0.97 -10.79 -10.98
C TYR A 194 0.49 -10.71 -9.52
N PRO A 195 0.49 -9.55 -8.84
CA PRO A 195 -0.03 -9.50 -7.47
C PRO A 195 -1.49 -9.97 -7.37
N ALA A 196 -2.29 -9.74 -8.42
CA ALA A 196 -3.68 -10.18 -8.50
C ALA A 196 -3.84 -11.68 -8.84
N TRP A 197 -2.77 -12.44 -9.07
CA TRP A 197 -2.86 -13.84 -9.47
C TRP A 197 -3.41 -14.76 -8.39
N SER A 198 -3.32 -14.35 -7.12
CA SER A 198 -3.76 -15.15 -5.98
C SER A 198 -4.12 -14.28 -4.80
N GLU A 199 -5.16 -14.68 -4.07
CA GLU A 199 -5.34 -14.23 -2.69
C GLU A 199 -4.39 -14.99 -1.75
N THR A 200 -4.21 -14.46 -0.54
CA THR A 200 -3.46 -15.11 0.54
C THR A 200 -4.41 -15.69 1.60
N TYR A 201 -3.89 -16.66 2.35
CA TYR A 201 -4.40 -17.05 3.66
C TYR A 201 -3.20 -17.21 4.59
N ASP A 202 -3.40 -17.04 5.89
CA ASP A 202 -2.32 -17.17 6.85
C ASP A 202 -2.30 -18.52 7.56
N ILE A 203 -1.09 -18.95 7.93
CA ILE A 203 -0.85 -20.07 8.84
C ILE A 203 0.07 -19.63 9.97
N LYS A 204 0.03 -20.37 11.09
CA LYS A 204 0.97 -20.17 12.20
C LYS A 204 2.17 -21.10 12.04
N ASP A 205 3.36 -20.54 11.97
CA ASP A 205 4.62 -21.27 12.11
C ASP A 205 5.05 -21.29 13.57
N TYR A 206 4.81 -22.42 14.23
CA TYR A 206 5.19 -22.65 15.64
C TYR A 206 6.69 -22.86 15.84
N SER A 207 7.48 -23.01 14.78
CA SER A 207 8.94 -23.13 14.87
C SER A 207 9.64 -21.77 15.03
N ARG A 208 8.92 -20.67 14.78
CA ARG A 208 9.41 -19.30 14.90
C ARG A 208 8.52 -18.51 15.84
N VAL A 209 9.14 -17.62 16.60
CA VAL A 209 8.44 -16.75 17.54
C VAL A 209 8.69 -15.31 17.14
N ASN A 210 7.64 -14.51 17.03
CA ASN A 210 7.76 -13.08 16.74
C ASN A 210 8.22 -12.29 17.99
N ALA A 211 8.49 -11.00 17.82
CA ALA A 211 8.96 -10.14 18.91
C ALA A 211 8.01 -10.07 20.12
N ALA A 212 6.72 -10.39 19.92
CA ALA A 212 5.70 -10.44 20.97
C ALA A 212 5.54 -11.82 21.62
N GLY A 213 6.38 -12.80 21.31
CA GLY A 213 6.31 -14.14 21.90
C GLY A 213 5.27 -15.08 21.25
N ASN A 214 4.64 -14.68 20.15
CA ASN A 214 3.64 -15.48 19.45
C ASN A 214 4.24 -16.26 18.28
N PRO A 215 3.65 -17.41 17.87
CA PRO A 215 4.02 -18.08 16.63
C PRO A 215 4.04 -17.10 15.46
N ALA A 216 5.06 -17.21 14.60
CA ALA A 216 5.14 -16.37 13.42
C ALA A 216 3.93 -16.62 12.51
N GLN A 217 3.35 -15.54 11.98
CA GLN A 217 2.31 -15.62 10.98
C GLN A 217 2.97 -15.68 9.60
N VAL A 218 2.57 -16.65 8.78
CA VAL A 218 3.14 -16.90 7.44
C VAL A 218 2.00 -16.82 6.43
N TYR A 219 2.18 -16.03 5.37
CA TYR A 219 1.16 -15.83 4.35
C TYR A 219 1.39 -16.75 3.16
N ILE A 220 0.34 -17.46 2.76
CA ILE A 220 0.39 -18.49 1.71
C ILE A 220 -0.57 -18.12 0.59
N MET A 221 -0.05 -18.13 -0.64
CA MET A 221 -0.84 -17.97 -1.86
C MET A 221 -1.75 -19.18 -2.06
N LYS A 222 -3.05 -18.91 -2.26
CA LYS A 222 -4.06 -19.93 -2.62
C LYS A 222 -3.71 -20.61 -3.94
N GLU A 223 -3.44 -19.84 -4.99
CA GLU A 223 -3.06 -20.30 -6.33
C GLU A 223 -1.54 -20.52 -6.44
N SER A 224 -0.99 -21.36 -5.55
CA SER A 224 0.46 -21.55 -5.39
C SER A 224 1.18 -22.09 -6.63
N ASP A 225 0.47 -22.85 -7.47
CA ASP A 225 1.05 -23.56 -8.62
C ASP A 225 1.55 -22.56 -9.67
N ARG A 226 0.82 -21.44 -9.84
CA ARG A 226 1.21 -20.36 -10.77
C ARG A 226 2.59 -19.79 -10.44
N PHE A 227 2.86 -19.55 -9.17
CA PHE A 227 4.14 -19.00 -8.71
C PHE A 227 5.26 -20.04 -8.80
N TYR A 228 4.96 -21.32 -8.52
CA TYR A 228 5.92 -22.40 -8.68
C TYR A 228 6.33 -22.61 -10.14
N GLU A 229 5.38 -22.64 -11.07
CA GLU A 229 5.66 -22.72 -12.50
C GLU A 229 6.48 -21.53 -13.00
N ALA A 230 6.13 -20.32 -12.57
CA ALA A 230 6.91 -19.12 -12.88
C ALA A 230 8.34 -19.21 -12.32
N TYR A 231 8.52 -19.74 -11.12
CA TYR A 231 9.84 -19.97 -10.52
C TYR A 231 10.67 -20.97 -11.33
N LEU A 232 10.07 -22.06 -11.81
CA LEU A 232 10.77 -23.03 -12.68
C LEU A 232 11.24 -22.39 -13.98
N GLN A 233 10.44 -21.49 -14.57
CA GLN A 233 10.83 -20.75 -15.76
C GLN A 233 11.96 -19.76 -15.47
N PHE A 234 11.87 -19.01 -14.36
CA PHE A 234 12.92 -18.11 -13.89
C PHE A 234 14.27 -18.84 -13.71
N LYS A 235 14.27 -20.04 -13.14
CA LYS A 235 15.48 -20.84 -12.98
C LYS A 235 16.08 -21.30 -14.30
N LYS A 236 15.26 -21.68 -15.29
CA LYS A 236 15.73 -22.08 -16.62
C LYS A 236 16.43 -20.95 -17.39
N GLN A 237 16.05 -19.70 -17.16
CA GLN A 237 16.68 -18.54 -17.83
C GLN A 237 18.01 -18.11 -17.20
N ARG A 238 18.37 -18.66 -16.04
CA ARG A 238 19.61 -18.34 -15.31
C ARG A 238 20.62 -19.48 -15.31
N LEU A 239 20.31 -20.58 -16.00
CA LEU A 239 21.20 -21.70 -16.30
C LEU A 239 21.70 -21.57 -17.74
#